data_AF-A0A9E4N3K4-F1
#
_entry.id   AF-A0A9E4N3K4-F1
#
_cell.length_a   1.000
_cell.length_b   1.000
_cell.length_c   1.000
_cell.angle_alpha   90.00
_cell.angle_beta   90.00
_cell.angle_gamma   90.00
#
_symmetry.space_group_name_H-M   'P 1'
#
loop_
_entity.id
_entity.type
_entity.pdbx_description
1 polymer ?
#
loop_
_entity_poly.entity_id
_entity_poly.type
_entity_poly.pdbx_seq_one_letter_code
_entity_poly.pdbx_strand_id
1 'polypeptide(L)'
;TDTWGIKVSNVEIKHVDLDDSMIRAIARQAEAERARRAKVIHAEGEQQAAEKLVEAAKILAEQPQAIQLRYLETLTEVAGDKSHTLVFPLPMDLLEPLLQRKESD
;
A
#
# COMPACT_ATOMS: atom_id res chain seq x y z
N THR A 1 30.16 50.20 -4.64
CA THR A 1 29.05 50.94 -4.02
C THR A 1 28.52 51.86 -5.08
N ASP A 2 27.43 51.46 -5.73
CA ASP A 2 26.99 52.08 -6.97
C ASP A 2 26.12 53.31 -6.65
N THR A 3 26.75 54.47 -6.82
CA THR A 3 26.32 55.85 -7.13
C THR A 3 25.06 56.51 -6.55
N TRP A 4 24.21 55.87 -5.72
CA TRP A 4 23.00 56.52 -5.17
C TRP A 4 22.76 56.30 -3.68
N GLY A 5 23.74 55.80 -2.93
CA GLY A 5 23.72 55.80 -1.46
C GLY A 5 22.64 54.95 -0.78
N ILE A 6 21.82 54.23 -1.55
CA ILE A 6 20.74 53.38 -1.03
C ILE A 6 21.20 51.92 -1.06
N LYS A 7 21.21 51.27 0.12
CA LYS A 7 21.48 49.84 0.28
C LYS A 7 20.14 49.10 0.32
N VAL A 8 19.80 48.39 -0.75
CA VAL A 8 18.59 47.56 -0.82
C VAL A 8 18.81 46.29 -0.01
N SER A 9 18.02 46.09 1.06
CA SER A 9 18.19 44.96 1.98
C SER A 9 17.34 43.75 1.60
N ASN A 10 16.14 43.94 1.04
CA ASN A 10 15.26 42.87 0.58
C ASN A 10 14.24 43.41 -0.44
N VAL A 11 13.90 42.61 -1.44
CA VAL A 11 12.82 42.92 -2.39
C VAL A 11 11.79 41.80 -2.32
N GLU A 12 10.54 42.14 -2.02
CA GLU A 12 9.43 41.19 -1.93
C GLU A 12 8.33 41.60 -2.90
N ILE A 13 7.79 40.62 -3.63
CA ILE A 13 6.65 40.82 -4.53
C ILE A 13 5.37 40.80 -3.67
N LYS A 14 4.63 41.91 -3.67
CA LYS A 14 3.44 42.06 -2.80
C LYS A 14 2.18 41.44 -3.37
N HIS A 15 1.91 41.61 -4.66
CA HIS A 15 0.70 41.09 -5.29
C HIS A 15 0.96 40.81 -6.77
N VAL A 16 0.40 39.69 -7.26
CA VAL A 16 0.40 39.32 -8.67
C VAL A 16 -1.04 39.00 -9.02
N ASP A 17 -1.63 39.78 -9.91
CA ASP A 17 -2.98 39.54 -10.42
C ASP A 17 -2.91 38.54 -11.58
N LEU A 18 -3.50 37.37 -11.39
CA LEU A 18 -3.72 36.40 -12.46
C LEU A 18 -5.18 36.47 -12.89
N ASP A 19 -5.45 36.28 -14.17
CA ASP A 19 -6.82 36.22 -14.64
C ASP A 19 -7.54 34.94 -14.15
N ASP A 20 -8.85 35.03 -13.91
CA ASP A 20 -9.67 33.93 -13.40
C ASP A 20 -9.69 32.69 -14.30
N SER A 21 -9.44 32.84 -15.61
CA SER A 21 -9.36 31.72 -16.54
C SER A 21 -8.04 30.95 -16.38
N MET A 22 -6.94 31.66 -16.16
CA MET A 22 -5.61 31.11 -15.90
C MET A 22 -5.58 30.38 -14.55
N ILE A 23 -6.15 30.98 -13.49
CA ILE A 23 -6.24 30.32 -12.17
C ILE A 23 -6.99 28.99 -12.27
N ARG A 24 -8.12 28.96 -12.99
CA ARG A 24 -8.90 27.72 -13.21
C ARG A 24 -8.18 26.70 -14.09
N ALA A 25 -7.38 27.13 -15.06
CA ALA A 25 -6.57 26.24 -15.87
C ALA A 25 -5.44 25.60 -15.05
N ILE A 26 -4.73 26.41 -14.26
CA ILE A 26 -3.67 25.96 -13.36
C ILE A 26 -4.22 24.99 -12.31
N ALA A 27 -5.37 25.30 -11.69
CA ALA A 27 -6.01 24.43 -10.71
C ALA A 27 -6.34 23.06 -11.31
N ARG A 28 -6.97 23.02 -12.50
CA ARG A 28 -7.30 21.76 -13.19
C ARG A 28 -6.06 20.96 -13.57
N GLN A 29 -5.00 21.62 -14.01
CA GLN A 29 -3.74 20.95 -14.33
C GLN A 29 -3.06 20.40 -13.07
N ALA A 30 -3.06 21.16 -11.97
CA ALA A 30 -2.51 20.73 -10.70
C ALA A 30 -3.26 19.53 -10.13
N GLU A 31 -4.59 19.51 -10.22
CA GLU A 31 -5.41 18.36 -9.84
C GLU A 31 -5.14 17.13 -10.70
N ALA A 32 -5.07 17.30 -12.03
CA ALA A 32 -4.76 16.20 -12.94
C ALA A 32 -3.37 15.59 -12.67
N GLU A 33 -2.36 16.43 -12.47
CA GLU A 33 -1.01 15.97 -12.15
C GLU A 33 -0.94 15.32 -10.76
N ARG A 34 -1.68 15.86 -9.77
CA ARG A 34 -1.80 15.25 -8.44
C ARG A 34 -2.44 13.86 -8.53
N ALA A 35 -3.55 13.72 -9.25
CA ALA A 35 -4.24 12.45 -9.42
C ALA A 35 -3.36 11.42 -10.16
N ARG A 36 -2.66 11.85 -11.21
CA ARG A 36 -1.69 11.02 -11.94
C ARG A 36 -0.58 10.53 -11.01
N ARG A 37 0.04 11.44 -10.26
CA ARG A 37 1.11 11.10 -9.31
C ARG A 37 0.62 10.15 -8.21
N ALA A 38 -0.56 10.40 -7.66
CA ALA A 38 -1.15 9.53 -6.65
C ALA A 38 -1.33 8.10 -7.19
N LYS A 39 -1.80 7.95 -8.44
CA LYS A 39 -1.96 6.63 -9.07
C LYS A 39 -0.63 5.91 -9.29
N VAL A 40 0.41 6.64 -9.71
CA VAL A 40 1.76 6.07 -9.89
C VAL A 40 2.33 5.61 -8.55
N ILE A 41 2.24 6.45 -7.51
CA ILE A 41 2.74 6.13 -6.17
C ILE A 41 2.00 4.90 -5.60
N HIS A 42 0.68 4.82 -5.79
CA HIS A 42 -0.10 3.67 -5.35
C HIS A 42 0.33 2.39 -6.05
N ALA A 43 0.44 2.42 -7.38
CA ALA A 43 0.86 1.26 -8.16
C ALA A 43 2.29 0.79 -7.80
N GLU A 44 3.20 1.73 -7.56
CA GLU A 44 4.56 1.44 -7.13
C GLU A 44 4.59 0.85 -5.71
N GLY A 45 3.78 1.40 -4.80
CA GLY A 45 3.62 0.86 -3.45
C GLY A 45 3.04 -0.56 -3.45
N GLU A 46 2.04 -0.82 -4.30
CA GLU A 46 1.47 -2.17 -4.48
C GLU A 46 2.50 -3.15 -5.02
N GLN A 47 3.31 -2.74 -6.01
CA GLN A 47 4.38 -3.59 -6.54
C GLN A 47 5.40 -3.94 -5.45
N GLN A 48 5.88 -2.95 -4.70
CA GLN A 48 6.85 -3.17 -3.62
C GLN A 48 6.28 -4.09 -2.54
N ALA A 49 5.00 -3.90 -2.18
CA ALA A 49 4.31 -4.75 -1.23
C ALA A 49 4.20 -6.20 -1.75
N ALA A 50 3.81 -6.39 -3.01
CA ALA A 50 3.71 -7.72 -3.62
C ALA A 50 5.07 -8.44 -3.66
N GLU A 51 6.14 -7.75 -4.05
CA GLU A 51 7.49 -8.30 -4.05
C GLU A 51 7.91 -8.77 -2.66
N LYS A 52 7.65 -7.96 -1.62
CA LYS A 52 7.96 -8.30 -0.23
C LYS A 52 7.13 -9.46 0.30
N LEU A 53 5.86 -9.56 -0.09
CA LEU A 53 5.00 -10.70 0.26
C LEU A 53 5.49 -11.99 -0.37
N VAL A 54 5.94 -11.96 -1.63
CA VAL A 54 6.52 -13.12 -2.31
C VAL A 54 7.83 -13.54 -1.65
N GLU A 55 8.69 -12.59 -1.29
CA GLU A 55 9.93 -12.85 -0.54
C GLU A 55 9.61 -13.52 0.82
N ALA A 56 8.67 -12.97 1.58
CA ALA A 56 8.23 -13.55 2.85
C ALA A 56 7.66 -14.96 2.67
N ALA A 57 6.84 -15.19 1.64
CA ALA A 57 6.29 -16.50 1.34
C ALA A 57 7.38 -17.54 1.01
N LYS A 58 8.42 -17.14 0.26
CA LYS A 58 9.58 -18.00 -0.03
C LYS A 58 10.32 -18.39 1.25
N ILE A 59 10.59 -17.42 2.13
CA ILE A 59 11.25 -17.66 3.42
C ILE A 59 10.41 -18.61 4.29
N LEU A 60 9.09 -18.40 4.35
CA LEU A 60 8.18 -19.29 5.08
C LEU A 60 8.13 -20.70 4.48
N ALA A 61 8.33 -20.86 3.17
CA ALA A 61 8.35 -22.15 2.51
C ALA A 61 9.63 -22.96 2.80
N GLU A 62 10.73 -22.33 3.25
CA GLU A 62 11.97 -23.04 3.59
C GLU A 62 11.78 -24.00 4.77
N GLN A 63 10.92 -23.66 5.73
CA GLN A 63 10.54 -24.52 6.86
C GLN A 63 9.02 -24.70 6.92
N PRO A 64 8.50 -25.90 6.60
CA PRO A 64 7.05 -26.16 6.66
C PRO A 64 6.40 -25.86 8.01
N GLN A 65 7.14 -25.97 9.11
CA GLN A 65 6.66 -25.62 10.45
C GLN A 65 6.36 -24.11 10.59
N ALA A 66 7.01 -23.24 9.81
CA ALA A 66 6.79 -21.80 9.87
C ALA A 66 5.40 -21.39 9.35
N ILE A 67 4.89 -22.07 8.32
CA ILE A 67 3.51 -21.87 7.85
C ILE A 67 2.49 -22.31 8.89
N GLN A 68 2.75 -23.41 9.61
CA GLN A 68 1.88 -23.85 10.70
C GLN A 68 1.84 -22.84 11.85
N LEU A 69 2.99 -22.27 12.23
CA LEU A 69 3.05 -21.20 13.24
C LEU A 69 2.30 -19.95 12.79
N ARG A 70 2.47 -19.53 11.53
CA ARG A 70 1.69 -18.42 10.94
C ARG A 70 0.20 -18.71 10.98
N TYR A 71 -0.22 -19.94 10.67
CA TYR A 71 -1.62 -20.35 10.74
C TYR A 71 -2.16 -20.22 12.18
N LEU A 72 -1.44 -20.70 13.19
CA LEU A 72 -1.83 -20.55 14.59
C LEU A 72 -1.90 -19.08 15.04
N GLU A 73 -0.99 -18.23 14.56
CA GLU A 73 -1.01 -16.78 14.81
C GLU A 73 -2.27 -16.15 14.20
N THR A 74 -2.61 -16.47 12.94
CA THR A 74 -3.84 -15.96 12.30
C THR A 74 -5.11 -16.42 13.04
N LEU A 75 -5.12 -17.64 13.60
CA LEU A 75 -6.23 -18.12 14.42
C LEU A 75 -6.37 -17.31 15.72
N THR A 76 -5.25 -16.91 16.31
CA THR A 76 -5.23 -16.12 17.56
C THR A 76 -5.73 -14.69 17.29
N GLU A 77 -5.33 -14.10 16.17
CA GLU A 77 -5.77 -12.76 15.74
C GLU A 77 -7.28 -12.75 15.47
N VAL A 78 -7.78 -13.73 14.70
CA VAL A 78 -9.22 -13.86 14.40
C VAL A 78 -10.04 -14.18 15.64
N ALA A 79 -9.51 -14.96 16.60
CA ALA A 79 -10.21 -15.28 17.85
C ALA A 79 -10.30 -14.09 18.82
N GLY A 80 -9.43 -13.08 18.67
CA GLY A 80 -9.48 -11.84 19.46
C GLY A 80 -10.62 -10.91 19.04
N ASP A 81 -10.99 -10.90 17.76
CA ASP A 81 -12.11 -10.14 17.22
C ASP A 81 -13.42 -10.90 17.43
N LYS A 82 -14.36 -10.30 18.17
CA LYS A 82 -15.67 -10.86 18.58
C LYS A 82 -16.67 -11.10 17.42
N SER A 83 -16.22 -11.56 16.26
CA SER A 83 -17.04 -11.74 15.05
C SER A 83 -17.55 -13.18 14.96
N HIS A 84 -18.87 -13.36 15.03
CA HIS A 84 -19.54 -14.66 15.18
C HIS A 84 -19.61 -15.51 13.89
N THR A 85 -18.77 -15.25 12.88
CA THR A 85 -18.73 -16.01 11.62
C THR A 85 -17.29 -16.38 11.30
N LEU A 86 -16.88 -17.55 11.80
CA LEU A 86 -15.57 -18.14 11.55
C LEU A 86 -15.60 -18.90 10.22
N VAL A 87 -15.07 -18.29 9.16
CA VAL A 87 -14.80 -19.01 7.91
C VAL A 87 -13.45 -19.70 8.07
N PHE A 88 -13.48 -21.02 8.27
CA PHE A 88 -12.29 -21.87 8.38
C PHE A 88 -11.91 -22.42 7.00
N PRO A 89 -10.86 -21.89 6.34
CA PRO A 89 -10.28 -22.57 5.19
C PRO A 89 -9.48 -23.77 5.69
N LEU A 90 -10.02 -24.97 5.52
CA LEU A 90 -9.28 -26.21 5.77
C LEU A 90 -8.38 -26.51 4.57
N PRO A 91 -7.05 -26.70 4.77
CA PRO A 91 -6.15 -27.14 3.72
C PRO A 91 -6.57 -28.52 3.20
N MET A 92 -6.62 -28.67 1.87
CA MET A 92 -6.91 -29.95 1.21
C MET A 92 -5.90 -31.04 1.62
N ASP A 93 -4.64 -30.66 1.88
CA ASP A 93 -3.56 -31.56 2.30
C ASP A 93 -3.87 -32.31 3.62
N LEU A 94 -4.67 -31.71 4.51
CA LEU A 94 -5.12 -32.37 5.76
C LEU A 94 -6.33 -33.28 5.54
N LEU A 95 -7.08 -33.07 4.47
CA LEU A 95 -8.27 -33.84 4.10
C LEU A 95 -7.92 -35.03 3.19
N GLU A 96 -6.80 -34.96 2.47
CA GLU A 96 -6.34 -35.97 1.52
C GLU A 96 -6.27 -37.39 2.10
N PRO A 97 -5.73 -37.62 3.32
CA PRO A 97 -5.69 -38.95 3.93
C PRO A 97 -7.09 -39.51 4.29
N LEU A 98 -8.07 -38.63 4.53
CA LEU A 98 -9.46 -39.03 4.86
C LEU A 98 -10.28 -39.32 3.61
N LEU A 99 -10.02 -38.61 2.50
CA LEU A 99 -10.67 -38.84 1.21
C LEU A 99 -10.15 -40.12 0.53
N GLN A 100 -8.84 -40.36 0.53
CA GLN A 100 -8.25 -41.56 -0.07
C GLN A 100 -8.70 -42.86 0.61
N ARG A 101 -9.01 -42.82 1.91
CA ARG A 101 -9.54 -43.99 2.64
C ARG A 101 -10.98 -44.36 2.24
N LYS A 102 -11.75 -43.42 1.68
CA LYS A 102 -13.12 -43.68 1.22
C LYS A 102 -13.18 -44.25 -0.21
N GLU A 103 -12.12 -44.09 -1.00
CA GLU A 103 -12.02 -44.64 -2.37
C GLU A 103 -11.49 -46.08 -2.42
N SER A 104 -10.98 -46.60 -1.30
CA SER A 104 -10.37 -47.93 -1.21
C SER A 104 -11.28 -49.00 -0.55
N ASP A 105 -12.56 -48.68 -0.32
CA ASP A 105 -13.65 -49.59 0.06
C ASP A 105 -14.68 -49.63 -1.08
#